data_AF-A0A6A4VKP3-F1
#
_entry.id   AF-A0A6A4VKP3-F1
#
_cell.length_a   1.000
_cell.length_b   1.000
_cell.length_c   1.000
_cell.angle_alpha   90.00
_cell.angle_beta   90.00
_cell.angle_gamma   90.00
#
_symmetry.space_group_name_H-M   'P 1'
#
loop_
_entity.id
_entity.type
_entity.pdbx_description
1 polymer ?
#
loop_
_entity_poly.entity_id
_entity_poly.type
_entity_poly.pdbx_seq_one_letter_code
_entity_poly.pdbx_strand_id
1 'polypeptide(L)'
;MCKTTVHRDIKPSNILLVKNKKGDIVAKIADFGKSKELAVSRPKMTTNVGTPKWMAPEVKISGGQQGTEESVDVFLLGSVFYFILSGGKQPFAATDLSSREARLDGQVYPMRAGGSSIGAHP
;
A
#
# COMPACT_ATOMS: atom_id res chain seq x y z
N MET A 1 17.99 20.18 8.47
CA MET A 1 17.31 19.70 7.25
C MET A 1 16.31 18.63 7.65
N CYS A 2 15.04 18.76 7.29
CA CYS A 2 14.03 17.70 7.51
C CYS A 2 14.28 16.58 6.49
N LYS A 3 14.52 15.36 6.96
CA LYS A 3 14.71 14.19 6.10
C LYS A 3 13.35 13.52 5.90
N THR A 4 12.94 13.28 4.67
CA THR A 4 11.76 12.45 4.41
C THR A 4 12.12 10.99 4.63
N THR A 5 11.37 10.29 5.48
CA THR A 5 11.51 8.84 5.68
C THR A 5 10.34 8.12 5.04
N VAL A 6 10.62 7.16 4.17
CA VAL A 6 9.63 6.26 3.57
C VAL A 6 9.68 4.93 4.31
N HIS A 7 8.52 4.39 4.69
CA HIS A 7 8.41 3.17 5.49
C HIS A 7 8.51 1.88 4.65
N ARG A 8 7.87 1.82 3.49
CA ARG A 8 7.90 0.70 2.52
C ARG A 8 7.33 -0.64 3.01
N ASP A 9 6.72 -0.69 4.20
CA ASP A 9 6.07 -1.91 4.74
C ASP A 9 4.88 -1.59 5.65
N ILE A 10 4.15 -0.52 5.33
CA ILE A 10 2.87 -0.19 5.99
C ILE A 10 1.87 -1.33 5.74
N LYS A 11 1.37 -1.91 6.82
CA LYS A 11 0.41 -3.02 6.84
C LYS A 11 -0.26 -3.10 8.23
N PRO A 12 -1.40 -3.81 8.37
CA PRO A 12 -2.12 -3.87 9.64
C PRO A 12 -1.27 -4.35 10.83
N SER A 13 -0.37 -5.33 10.63
CA SER A 13 0.50 -5.84 11.70
C SER A 13 1.54 -4.82 12.19
N ASN A 14 1.78 -3.76 11.43
CA ASN A 14 2.73 -2.69 11.74
C ASN A 14 2.02 -1.40 12.19
N ILE A 15 0.70 -1.48 12.46
CA ILE A 15 -0.08 -0.38 13.02
C ILE A 15 -0.54 -0.80 14.42
N LEU A 16 0.01 -0.15 15.43
CA LEU A 16 -0.32 -0.39 16.83
C LEU A 16 -1.43 0.54 17.28
N LEU A 17 -2.44 0.00 17.96
CA LEU A 17 -3.47 0.79 18.62
C LEU A 17 -3.11 0.93 20.09
N VAL A 18 -2.94 2.16 20.56
CA VAL A 18 -2.60 2.45 21.95
C VAL A 18 -3.57 3.44 22.56
N LYS A 19 -3.84 3.33 23.85
CA LYS A 19 -4.57 4.37 24.60
C LYS A 19 -3.60 5.50 24.97
N ASN A 20 -3.95 6.73 24.64
CA ASN A 20 -3.20 7.90 25.10
C ASN A 20 -3.53 8.23 26.58
N LYS A 21 -2.89 9.26 27.13
CA LYS A 21 -3.12 9.72 28.52
C LYS A 21 -4.56 10.19 28.80
N LYS A 22 -5.32 10.53 27.76
CA LYS A 22 -6.73 10.95 27.84
C LYS A 22 -7.70 9.78 27.67
N GLY A 23 -7.19 8.57 27.38
CA GLY A 23 -8.00 7.37 27.13
C GLY A 23 -8.36 7.14 25.66
N ASP A 24 -8.01 8.05 24.75
CA ASP A 24 -8.34 7.91 23.32
C ASP A 24 -7.49 6.82 22.65
N ILE A 25 -8.07 6.08 21.71
CA ILE A 25 -7.34 5.14 20.87
C ILE A 25 -6.58 5.92 19.79
N VAL A 26 -5.27 5.71 19.74
CA VAL A 26 -4.35 6.33 18.77
C VAL A 26 -3.63 5.23 18.00
N ALA A 27 -3.66 5.34 16.67
CA ALA A 27 -2.86 4.49 15.79
C ALA A 27 -1.41 4.99 15.71
N LYS A 28 -0.44 4.08 15.81
CA LYS A 28 0.98 4.35 15.68
C LYS A 28 1.60 3.40 14.68
N ILE A 29 2.37 3.93 13.74
CA ILE A 29 3.15 3.12 12.80
C ILE A 29 4.39 2.58 13.53
N ALA A 30 4.71 1.30 13.33
CA ALA A 30 5.81 0.59 13.95
C ALA A 30 6.62 -0.22 12.92
N ASP A 31 7.80 -0.70 13.34
CA ASP A 31 8.71 -1.52 12.52
C ASP A 31 9.28 -0.80 11.29
N PHE A 32 10.24 0.09 11.56
CA PHE A 32 10.99 0.86 10.55
C PHE A 32 12.19 0.07 9.96
N GLY A 33 12.28 -1.25 10.16
CA GLY A 33 13.41 -2.05 9.69
C GLY A 33 13.56 -2.08 8.16
N LYS A 34 12.49 -1.73 7.43
CA LYS A 34 12.47 -1.60 5.97
C LYS A 34 12.43 -0.15 5.49
N SER A 35 12.51 0.83 6.39
CA SER A 35 12.40 2.24 6.03
C SER A 35 13.65 2.75 5.30
N LYS A 36 13.51 3.86 4.58
CA LYS A 36 14.59 4.52 3.83
C LYS A 36 14.47 6.03 3.99
N GLU A 37 15.56 6.68 4.39
CA GLU A 37 15.67 8.14 4.33
C GLU A 37 15.92 8.55 2.87
N LEU A 38 15.10 9.46 2.35
CA LEU A 38 15.31 10.05 1.04
C LEU A 38 16.27 11.23 1.17
N ALA A 39 17.41 11.13 0.48
CA ALA A 39 18.27 12.28 0.25
C ALA A 39 17.65 13.17 -0.85
N VAL A 40 17.78 14.49 -0.70
CA VAL A 40 17.24 15.52 -1.61
C VAL A 40 17.64 15.29 -3.09
N SER A 41 18.71 14.54 -3.36
CA SER A 41 19.35 14.48 -4.67
C SER A 41 19.02 13.28 -5.56
N ARG A 42 18.19 12.29 -5.16
CA ARG A 42 17.65 11.23 -6.06
C ARG A 42 16.66 10.30 -5.33
N PRO A 43 15.34 10.44 -5.50
CA PRO A 43 14.39 9.39 -5.18
C PRO A 43 14.45 8.32 -6.29
N LYS A 44 15.52 7.51 -6.30
CA LYS A 44 15.54 6.29 -7.12
C LYS A 44 14.89 5.17 -6.32
N MET A 45 13.89 4.54 -6.92
CA MET A 45 13.34 3.26 -6.47
C MET A 45 14.50 2.26 -6.37
N THR A 46 14.88 1.90 -5.16
CA THR A 46 15.88 0.87 -4.94
C THR A 46 15.22 -0.25 -4.16
N THR A 47 15.26 -1.45 -4.74
CA THR A 47 14.98 -2.78 -4.16
C THR A 47 13.52 -3.22 -4.01
N ASN A 48 13.27 -4.49 -4.36
CA ASN A 48 12.05 -5.27 -4.11
C ASN A 48 11.90 -5.56 -2.60
N VAL A 49 11.71 -4.53 -1.77
CA VAL A 49 11.56 -4.65 -0.31
C VAL A 49 10.10 -4.41 0.07
N GLY A 50 9.58 -5.20 1.01
CA GLY A 50 8.22 -5.09 1.52
C GLY A 50 7.59 -6.46 1.74
N THR A 51 6.32 -6.48 2.13
CA THR A 51 5.54 -7.72 2.24
C THR A 51 4.76 -7.94 0.94
N PRO A 52 4.99 -9.03 0.16
CA PRO A 52 4.45 -9.18 -1.19
C PRO A 52 2.93 -8.97 -1.33
N LYS A 53 2.15 -9.38 -0.32
CA LYS A 53 0.69 -9.22 -0.32
C LYS A 53 0.21 -7.76 -0.26
N TRP A 54 1.04 -6.84 0.23
CA TRP A 54 0.72 -5.42 0.36
C TRP A 54 1.42 -4.55 -0.70
N MET A 55 2.47 -5.06 -1.33
CA MET A 55 3.38 -4.32 -2.20
C MET A 55 2.67 -3.55 -3.32
N ALA A 56 3.05 -2.29 -3.52
CA ALA A 56 2.53 -1.44 -4.59
C ALA A 56 3.02 -1.92 -5.98
N PRO A 57 2.21 -1.79 -7.05
CA PRO A 57 2.56 -2.27 -8.39
C PRO A 57 3.85 -1.65 -8.94
N GLU A 58 4.09 -0.37 -8.65
CA GLU A 58 5.27 0.38 -9.08
C GLU A 58 6.59 -0.15 -8.49
N VAL A 59 6.55 -0.93 -7.39
CA VAL A 59 7.75 -1.51 -6.77
C VAL A 59 8.43 -2.51 -7.70
N LYS A 60 7.68 -3.23 -8.54
CA LYS A 60 8.22 -4.26 -9.45
C LYS A 60 8.57 -3.71 -10.83
N ILE A 61 8.04 -2.54 -11.20
CA ILE A 61 8.38 -1.83 -12.44
C ILE A 61 9.73 -1.11 -12.26
N SER A 62 10.77 -1.88 -11.92
CA SER A 62 12.16 -1.43 -11.91
C SER A 62 12.64 -1.29 -13.35
N GLY A 63 12.32 -0.14 -13.96
CA GLY A 63 12.70 0.21 -15.33
C GLY A 63 11.90 1.36 -15.94
N GLY A 64 10.72 1.66 -15.40
CA GLY A 64 9.86 2.75 -15.87
C GLY A 64 9.81 3.92 -14.88
N GLN A 65 9.93 5.15 -15.38
CA GLN A 65 10.02 6.41 -14.63
C GLN A 65 8.76 6.80 -13.81
N GLN A 66 7.88 5.88 -13.41
CA GLN A 66 6.51 6.25 -13.02
C GLN A 66 6.17 6.22 -11.51
N GLY A 67 7.10 5.88 -10.62
CA GLY A 67 6.82 5.87 -9.16
C GLY A 67 7.90 6.54 -8.33
N THR A 68 7.50 7.35 -7.33
CA THR A 68 8.39 7.82 -6.26
C THR A 68 8.31 6.85 -5.08
N GLU A 69 9.39 6.74 -4.30
CA GLU A 69 9.39 5.89 -3.09
C GLU A 69 8.25 6.30 -2.11
N GLU A 70 7.84 7.56 -2.11
CA GLU A 70 6.75 8.09 -1.29
C GLU A 70 5.37 7.57 -1.74
N SER A 71 5.15 7.33 -3.04
CA SER A 71 3.85 6.82 -3.54
C SER A 71 3.56 5.41 -3.04
N VAL A 72 4.62 4.64 -2.73
CA VAL A 72 4.51 3.30 -2.16
C VAL A 72 3.77 3.32 -0.82
N ASP A 73 4.12 4.25 0.08
CA ASP A 73 3.46 4.36 1.38
C ASP A 73 1.99 4.81 1.24
N VAL A 74 1.68 5.65 0.25
CA VAL A 74 0.30 6.08 -0.06
C VAL A 74 -0.54 4.88 -0.50
N PHE A 75 -0.01 4.04 -1.40
CA PHE A 75 -0.69 2.82 -1.84
C PHE A 75 -0.93 1.85 -0.68
N LEU A 76 0.09 1.64 0.15
CA LEU A 76 0.02 0.75 1.31
C LEU A 76 -1.02 1.24 2.33
N LEU A 77 -1.08 2.55 2.58
CA LEU A 77 -2.08 3.16 3.45
C LEU A 77 -3.50 2.99 2.90
N GLY A 78 -3.71 3.22 1.59
CA GLY A 78 -4.99 2.95 0.93
C GLY A 78 -5.42 1.49 1.06
N SER A 79 -4.46 0.56 0.98
CA SER A 79 -4.72 -0.87 1.17
C SER A 79 -5.12 -1.21 2.61
N VAL A 80 -4.52 -0.56 3.61
CA VAL A 80 -4.93 -0.67 5.01
C VAL A 80 -6.34 -0.12 5.24
N PHE A 81 -6.68 1.03 4.66
CA PHE A 81 -8.03 1.58 4.77
C PHE A 81 -9.07 0.64 4.18
N TYR A 82 -8.82 0.06 3.01
CA TYR A 82 -9.71 -0.96 2.46
C TYR A 82 -9.85 -2.16 3.41
N PHE A 83 -8.75 -2.67 3.96
CA PHE A 83 -8.78 -3.78 4.90
C PHE A 83 -9.66 -3.49 6.11
N ILE A 84 -9.57 -2.28 6.67
CA ILE A 84 -10.40 -1.87 7.81
C ILE A 84 -11.88 -1.75 7.39
N LEU A 85 -12.17 -1.00 6.32
CA LEU A 85 -13.54 -0.71 5.89
C LEU A 85 -14.29 -1.93 5.37
N SER A 86 -13.58 -2.93 4.85
CA SER A 86 -14.15 -4.17 4.33
C SER A 86 -14.34 -5.27 5.39
N GLY A 87 -13.95 -5.00 6.64
CA GLY A 87 -14.01 -6.00 7.71
C GLY A 87 -12.95 -7.09 7.60
N GLY A 88 -11.77 -6.76 7.09
CA GLY A 88 -10.61 -7.66 7.02
C GLY A 88 -10.34 -8.27 5.65
N LYS A 89 -11.03 -7.83 4.59
CA LYS A 89 -10.74 -8.29 3.22
C LYS A 89 -9.51 -7.59 2.69
N GLN A 90 -8.68 -8.31 1.93
CA GLN A 90 -7.55 -7.67 1.28
C GLN A 90 -8.00 -7.03 -0.04
N PRO A 91 -7.51 -5.82 -0.37
CA PRO A 91 -7.92 -5.10 -1.58
C PRO A 91 -7.57 -5.84 -2.87
N PHE A 92 -6.56 -6.72 -2.81
CA PHE A 92 -6.06 -7.49 -3.94
C PHE A 92 -5.74 -8.92 -3.54
N ALA A 93 -6.66 -9.60 -2.84
CA ALA A 93 -6.55 -11.03 -2.57
C ALA A 93 -6.58 -11.82 -3.89
N ALA A 94 -5.46 -11.82 -4.60
CA ALA A 94 -5.16 -12.73 -5.67
C ALA A 94 -4.73 -14.04 -5.01
N THR A 95 -5.63 -15.02 -4.99
CA THR A 95 -5.29 -16.41 -4.62
C THR A 95 -4.29 -17.03 -5.60
N ASP A 96 -4.17 -16.44 -6.80
CA ASP A 96 -3.42 -16.99 -7.92
C ASP A 96 -2.37 -16.00 -8.44
N LEU A 97 -1.19 -16.53 -8.80
CA LEU A 97 -0.03 -15.76 -9.26
C LEU A 97 -0.34 -14.83 -10.44
N SER A 98 -1.28 -15.22 -11.31
CA SER A 98 -1.74 -14.45 -12.47
C SER A 98 -2.43 -13.14 -12.10
N SER A 99 -3.26 -13.13 -11.05
CA SER A 99 -3.91 -11.90 -10.58
C SER A 99 -2.92 -10.98 -9.87
N ARG A 100 -1.86 -11.54 -9.27
CA ARG A 100 -0.74 -10.76 -8.74
C ARG A 100 0.08 -10.13 -9.86
N GLU A 101 0.38 -10.87 -10.92
CA GLU A 101 1.09 -10.37 -12.12
C GLU A 101 0.28 -9.27 -12.82
N ALA A 102 -1.02 -9.49 -13.06
CA ALA A 102 -1.90 -8.48 -13.63
C ALA A 102 -1.94 -7.18 -12.81
N ARG A 103 -1.87 -7.26 -11.47
CA ARG A 103 -1.74 -6.06 -10.62
C ARG A 103 -0.41 -5.35 -10.86
N LEU A 104 0.69 -6.11 -10.86
CA LEU A 104 2.04 -5.58 -11.01
C LEU A 104 2.29 -4.98 -12.40
N ASP A 105 1.57 -5.45 -13.42
CA ASP A 105 1.61 -4.94 -14.79
C ASP A 105 0.65 -3.74 -15.02
N GLY A 106 0.01 -3.23 -13.96
CA GLY A 106 -0.90 -2.09 -14.04
C GLY A 106 -2.26 -2.41 -14.71
N GLN A 107 -2.58 -3.68 -14.91
CA GLN A 107 -3.81 -4.14 -15.58
C GLN A 107 -5.01 -4.24 -14.60
N VAL A 108 -4.78 -4.17 -13.29
CA VAL A 108 -5.81 -4.28 -12.26
C VAL A 108 -5.88 -3.00 -11.43
N TYR A 109 -6.97 -2.25 -11.58
CA TYR A 109 -7.31 -1.08 -10.77
C TYR A 109 -8.32 -1.46 -9.67
N PRO A 110 -8.06 -1.18 -8.38
CA PRO A 110 -9.05 -1.43 -7.34
C PRO A 110 -10.01 -0.23 -7.20
N MET A 111 -11.27 -0.43 -7.55
CA MET A 111 -12.45 0.01 -6.78
C MET A 111 -13.67 -0.22 -7.66
N ARG A 112 -14.31 -1.39 -7.52
CA ARG A 112 -15.76 -1.47 -7.69
C ARG A 112 -16.37 -1.62 -6.31
N ALA A 113 -16.88 -0.50 -5.78
CA ALA A 113 -18.03 -0.54 -4.90
C ALA A 113 -19.17 -1.23 -5.68
N GLY A 114 -19.99 -2.02 -4.99
CA GLY A 114 -20.99 -2.89 -5.60
C GLY A 114 -21.79 -2.22 -6.72
N GLY A 115 -21.66 -2.76 -7.92
CA GLY A 115 -22.66 -2.55 -8.96
C GLY A 115 -23.75 -3.59 -8.75
N SER A 116 -24.83 -3.21 -8.07
CA SER A 116 -26.12 -3.76 -8.49
C SER A 116 -26.25 -3.48 -9.98
N SER A 117 -26.55 -4.53 -10.73
CA SER A 117 -26.95 -4.51 -12.12
C SER A 117 -27.84 -3.30 -12.45
N ILE A 118 -27.28 -2.29 -13.12
CA ILE A 118 -28.09 -1.41 -13.95
C ILE A 118 -28.33 -2.18 -15.23
N GLY A 119 -29.58 -2.60 -15.40
CA GLY A 119 -30.03 -3.42 -16.50
C GLY A 119 -29.67 -2.81 -17.85
N ALA A 120 -29.09 -3.63 -18.71
CA ALA A 120 -29.26 -3.44 -20.13
C ALA A 120 -30.74 -3.66 -20.44
N HIS A 121 -31.44 -2.58 -20.79
CA HIS A 121 -32.62 -2.69 -21.62
C HIS A 121 -32.26 -2.25 -23.05
N PRO A 122 -32.85 -2.92 -24.06
CA PRO A 122 -32.42 -2.88 -25.45
C PRO A 122 -32.57 -1.53 -26.13
#